data_AF-A0A1Y5FDT4-F1
#
_entry.id   AF-A0A1Y5FDT4-F1
#
_cell.length_a   1.000
_cell.length_b   1.000
_cell.length_c   1.000
_cell.angle_alpha   90.00
_cell.angle_beta   90.00
_cell.angle_gamma   90.00
#
_symmetry.space_group_name_H-M   'P 1'
#
loop_
_entity.id
_entity.type
_entity.pdbx_description
1 polymer ?
#
loop_
_entity_poly.entity_id
_entity_poly.type
_entity_poly.pdbx_seq_one_letter_code
_entity_poly.pdbx_strand_id
1 'polypeptide(L)' 'MSDFRSRIAVLDYGMGNLHSAAKALEHVAPDDHVVITSDPLEVARADKVVFPGVGA' A
#
# COMPACT_ATOMS: atom_id res chain seq x y z
N MET A 1 -18.46 -1.05 -11.03
CA MET A 1 -17.67 -0.58 -9.87
C MET A 1 -16.46 -1.48 -9.82
N SER A 2 -15.24 -0.93 -9.82
CA SER A 2 -14.02 -1.75 -9.90
C SER A 2 -13.93 -2.59 -8.64
N ASP A 3 -14.30 -3.86 -8.72
CA ASP A 3 -14.24 -4.79 -7.59
C ASP A 3 -12.79 -5.23 -7.40
N PHE A 4 -12.01 -4.37 -6.77
CA PHE A 4 -10.79 -4.81 -6.13
C PHE A 4 -11.19 -5.70 -4.95
N ARG A 5 -10.57 -6.88 -4.82
CA ARG A 5 -10.89 -7.84 -3.78
C ARG A 5 -10.56 -7.34 -2.38
N SER A 6 -9.54 -6.50 -2.25
CA SER A 6 -9.11 -5.90 -0.99
C SER A 6 -8.33 -4.61 -1.23
N ARG A 7 -8.28 -3.76 -0.21
CA ARG A 7 -7.49 -2.52 -0.20
C ARG A 7 -6.24 -2.71 0.66
N ILE A 8 -5.07 -2.43 0.07
CA ILE A 8 -3.76 -2.50 0.72
C ILE A 8 -3.24 -1.07 0.92
N ALA A 9 -3.08 -0.63 2.16
CA ALA A 9 -2.40 0.63 2.47
C ALA A 9 -0.89 0.39 2.66
N VAL A 10 -0.07 1.09 1.88
CA VAL A 10 1.39 1.19 2.07
C VAL A 10 1.68 2.49 2.77
N LEU A 11 2.24 2.43 3.97
CA LEU A 11 2.51 3.62 4.77
C LEU A 11 3.61 4.48 4.17
N ASP A 12 3.31 5.75 3.96
CA ASP A 12 4.29 6.77 3.59
C ASP A 12 4.80 7.49 4.84
N TYR A 13 6.06 7.20 5.19
CA TYR A 13 6.77 7.84 6.30
C TYR A 13 7.75 8.93 5.85
N GLY A 14 7.68 9.38 4.61
CA GLY A 14 8.63 10.35 4.04
C GLY A 14 9.99 9.75 3.64
N MET A 15 10.11 8.42 3.63
CA MET A 15 11.33 7.71 3.26
C MET A 15 11.29 7.30 1.77
N GLY A 16 12.39 7.55 1.04
CA GLY A 16 12.47 7.29 -0.40
C GLY A 16 12.65 5.81 -0.75
N ASN A 17 11.59 5.15 -1.21
CA ASN A 17 11.55 3.92 -2.05
C ASN A 17 10.14 3.28 -2.18
N LEU A 18 9.08 3.94 -1.68
CA LEU A 18 7.72 3.39 -1.58
C LEU A 18 7.11 2.91 -2.89
N HIS A 19 7.45 3.58 -4.00
CA HIS A 19 6.93 3.24 -5.32
C HIS A 19 7.38 1.84 -5.80
N SER A 20 8.56 1.38 -5.38
CA SER A 20 9.04 0.04 -5.72
C SER A 20 8.25 -1.03 -4.97
N ALA A 21 7.95 -0.78 -3.69
CA ALA A 21 7.13 -1.68 -2.88
C ALA A 21 5.69 -1.74 -3.40
N ALA A 22 5.10 -0.59 -3.73
CA ALA A 22 3.75 -0.53 -4.30
C ALA A 22 3.67 -1.27 -5.63
N LYS A 23 4.63 -1.07 -6.56
CA LYS A 23 4.68 -1.81 -7.82
C LYS A 23 4.81 -3.32 -7.63
N ALA A 24 5.62 -3.75 -6.65
CA ALA A 24 5.75 -5.17 -6.35
C ALA A 24 4.41 -5.75 -5.85
N LEU A 25 3.69 -5.01 -5.00
CA LEU A 25 2.36 -5.40 -4.51
C LEU A 25 1.32 -5.45 -5.63
N GLU A 26 1.27 -4.44 -6.49
CA GLU A 26 0.39 -4.42 -7.67
C GLU A 26 0.66 -5.60 -8.61
N HIS A 27 1.94 -6.01 -8.74
CA HIS A 27 2.30 -7.14 -9.59
C HIS A 27 1.88 -8.50 -9.02
N VAL A 28 2.01 -8.71 -7.70
CA VAL A 28 1.68 -9.99 -7.05
C VAL A 28 0.22 -10.09 -6.61
N ALA A 29 -0.48 -8.96 -6.45
CA ALA A 29 -1.87 -8.87 -6.08
C ALA A 29 -2.64 -7.94 -7.05
N PRO A 30 -2.77 -8.34 -8.33
CA PRO A 30 -3.38 -7.50 -9.38
C PRO A 30 -4.88 -7.21 -9.15
N ASP A 31 -5.54 -8.04 -8.35
CA ASP A 31 -6.94 -7.87 -7.96
C ASP A 31 -7.11 -6.97 -6.71
N ASP A 32 -6.01 -6.58 -6.05
CA ASP A 32 -6.06 -5.72 -4.86
C ASP A 32 -5.74 -4.26 -5.23
N HIS A 33 -6.36 -3.32 -4.51
CA HIS A 33 -6.12 -1.90 -4.68
C HIS A 33 -5.01 -1.42 -3.74
N VAL A 34 -3.84 -1.10 -4.28
CA VAL A 34 -2.70 -0.60 -3.52
C VAL A 34 -2.76 0.92 -3.41
N VAL A 35 -2.64 1.45 -2.20
CA VAL A 35 -2.62 2.90 -1.92
C VAL A 35 -1.41 3.23 -1.08
N ILE A 36 -0.54 4.10 -1.57
CA ILE A 36 0.49 4.74 -0.75
C ILE A 36 -0.14 5.90 -0.01
N THR A 37 -0.07 5.94 1.32
CA THR A 37 -0.73 6.99 2.11
C THR A 37 -0.04 7.22 3.46
N SER A 38 -0.08 8.48 3.91
CA SER A 38 0.24 8.90 5.28
C SER A 38 -1.02 9.31 6.08
N ASP A 39 -2.21 9.23 5.47
CA ASP A 39 -3.49 9.56 6.12
C ASP A 39 -3.96 8.40 7.02
N PRO A 40 -4.08 8.62 8.34
CA PRO A 40 -4.59 7.61 9.27
C PRO A 40 -5.98 7.07 8.92
N LEU A 41 -6.84 7.87 8.29
CA LEU A 41 -8.18 7.45 7.88
C LEU A 41 -8.13 6.44 6.73
N GLU A 42 -7.23 6.64 5.78
CA GLU A 42 -7.06 5.69 4.67
C GLU A 42 -6.44 4.37 5.15
N VAL A 43 -5.52 4.44 6.13
CA VAL A 43 -4.95 3.25 6.78
C VAL A 43 -6.03 2.49 7.56
N ALA A 44 -6.88 3.20 8.31
CA ALA A 44 -7.96 2.59 9.10
C ALA A 44 -9.04 1.92 8.23
N ARG A 45 -9.18 2.34 6.97
CA ARG A 45 -10.11 1.78 5.99
C ARG A 45 -9.53 0.62 5.18
N ALA A 46 -8.24 0.33 5.31
CA ALA A 46 -7.60 -0.72 4.53
C ALA A 46 -7.82 -2.10 5.16
N ASP A 47 -8.00 -3.12 4.32
CA ASP A 47 -8.08 -4.51 4.76
C ASP A 47 -6.71 -5.04 5.19
N LYS A 48 -5.64 -4.48 4.62
CA LYS A 48 -4.25 -4.87 4.85
C LYS A 48 -3.39 -3.62 4.93
N VAL A 49 -2.39 -3.63 5.80
CA VAL A 49 -1.44 -2.53 5.97
C VAL A 49 -0.02 -3.05 5.80
N VAL A 50 0.77 -2.36 4.98
CA VAL A 50 2.18 -2.65 4.71
C VAL A 50 3.02 -1.53 5.31
N PHE A 51 3.96 -1.94 6.16
CA PHE A 51 5.00 -1.09 6.70
C PHE A 51 6.26 -1.32 5.85
N PRO A 52 6.60 -0.41 4.92
CA PRO A 52 7.75 -0.59 4.05
C PRO A 52 9.03 -0.49 4.88
N GLY A 53 9.88 -1.51 4.76
CA GLY A 53 11.20 -1.52 5.38
C GLY A 53 12.15 -0.64 4.58
N VAL A 54 12.76 0.33 5.25
CA VAL A 54 14.00 0.95 4.79
C VAL A 54 15.16 0.20 5.43
N GLY A 55 16.00 -0.39 4.60
CA GLY A 55 17.22 -1.02 5.09
C GLY A 55 18.20 0.04 5.61
N ALA A 56 18.73 -0.24 6.81
CA ALA A 56 19.77 0.43 7.60
C ALA A 56 19.36 1.65 8.43
#